data_AF-A0A522CCD9-F1
#
_entry.id   AF-A0A522CCD9-F1
#
_cell.length_a   1.000
_cell.length_b   1.000
_cell.length_c   1.000
_cell.angle_alpha   90.00
_cell.angle_beta   90.00
_cell.angle_gamma   90.00
#
_symmetry.space_group_name_H-M   'P 1'
#
loop_
_entity.id
_entity.type
_entity.pdbx_description
1 polymer ?
#
loop_
_entity_poly.entity_id
_entity_poly.type
_entity_poly.pdbx_seq_one_letter_code
_entity_poly.pdbx_strand_id
1 'polypeptide(L)'
;MSTTGKWPQIFVTVLLGAMLTVYTARAETAVPEKAERFLARGTAAIKAAETPEDFRAAAAEFRKAAEAAPSWPDPYYNAGVALEKAGDPAGARDAFQKYLKLAPNAPDAKQVRNRVYELEFLAEKQDKQKAQVADKKVARDRLVKSLEGAIYADPTDLNTPASGAYRIAGGKVHCGSYVPPNNSFGTKPGFYSRPNTVSSAIDENLQASNLCGDIGCPPSFTSFTSTNATISSDGETITWKHNCPSGRTVTYKRLK
;
A
#
# COMPACT_ATOMS: atom_id res chain seq x y z
N MET A 1 77.73 10.30 56.06
CA MET A 1 77.19 10.32 54.68
C MET A 1 75.87 9.57 54.67
N SER A 2 74.73 10.25 54.68
CA SER A 2 73.43 9.65 54.37
C SER A 2 72.63 10.66 53.55
N THR A 3 72.51 10.37 52.27
CA THR A 3 71.73 11.14 51.29
C THR A 3 70.27 10.79 51.44
N THR A 4 69.46 11.68 52.02
CA THR A 4 68.00 11.56 52.01
C THR A 4 67.48 12.00 50.64
N GLY A 5 67.11 11.02 49.80
CA GLY A 5 66.53 11.25 48.48
C GLY A 5 65.12 11.82 48.57
N LYS A 6 64.98 13.15 48.43
CA LYS A 6 63.70 13.80 48.18
C LYS A 6 63.31 13.55 46.72
N TRP A 7 62.30 12.74 46.50
CA TRP A 7 61.66 12.59 45.18
C TRP A 7 60.95 13.90 44.80
N PRO A 8 61.07 14.40 43.56
CA PRO A 8 60.44 15.66 43.16
C PRO A 8 58.92 15.52 43.15
N GLN A 9 58.22 16.44 43.83
CA GLN A 9 56.75 16.57 43.87
C GLN A 9 56.06 16.50 42.48
N ILE A 10 56.79 16.83 41.41
CA ILE A 10 56.29 16.85 40.03
C ILE A 10 55.92 15.44 39.51
N PHE A 11 56.60 14.38 39.97
CA PHE A 11 56.33 13.01 39.48
C PHE A 11 55.00 12.43 39.98
N VAL A 12 54.53 12.85 41.17
CA VAL A 12 53.26 12.37 41.74
C VAL A 12 52.07 13.00 41.01
N THR A 13 52.17 14.26 40.59
CA THR A 13 51.11 14.97 39.85
C THR A 13 50.90 14.46 38.42
N VAL A 14 51.96 14.03 37.73
CA VAL A 14 51.85 13.48 36.36
C VAL A 14 51.17 12.10 36.36
N LEU A 15 51.44 11.27 37.36
CA LEU A 15 50.80 9.95 37.51
C LEU A 15 49.31 10.04 37.88
N LEU A 16 48.92 11.00 38.73
CA LEU A 16 47.51 11.28 39.05
C LEU A 16 46.74 11.85 37.85
N GLY A 17 47.36 12.73 37.06
CA GLY A 17 46.78 13.25 35.82
C GLY A 17 46.57 12.18 34.75
N ALA A 18 47.50 11.23 34.61
CA ALA A 18 47.37 10.10 33.69
C ALA A 18 46.34 9.05 34.15
N MET A 19 46.15 8.84 35.46
CA MET A 19 45.06 7.99 35.95
C MET A 19 43.68 8.63 35.74
N LEU A 20 43.56 9.96 35.86
CA LEU A 20 42.29 10.66 35.62
C LEU A 20 41.85 10.60 34.15
N THR A 21 42.78 10.76 33.20
CA THR A 21 42.49 10.70 31.75
C THR A 21 42.14 9.28 31.28
N VAL A 22 42.75 8.24 31.87
CA VAL A 22 42.37 6.84 31.61
C VAL A 22 41.00 6.50 32.21
N TYR A 23 40.61 7.13 33.32
CA TYR A 23 39.28 6.91 33.93
C TYR A 23 38.13 7.46 33.09
N THR A 24 38.32 8.61 32.44
CA THR A 24 37.30 9.23 31.58
C THR A 24 37.07 8.48 30.26
N ALA A 25 38.04 7.66 29.82
CA ALA A 25 37.89 6.83 28.61
C ALA A 25 37.00 5.58 28.84
N ARG A 26 36.71 5.21 30.09
CA ARG A 26 35.89 4.03 30.42
C ARG A 26 34.37 4.29 30.30
N ALA A 27 33.96 5.54 30.11
CA ALA A 27 32.55 5.91 29.96
C ALA A 27 31.98 5.56 28.56
N GLU A 28 32.81 5.13 27.61
CA GLU A 28 32.43 4.91 26.21
C GLU A 28 31.84 3.50 25.94
N THR A 29 31.76 2.63 26.97
CA THR A 29 31.34 1.23 26.82
C THR A 29 29.98 0.88 27.44
N ALA A 30 29.32 1.80 28.14
CA ALA A 30 28.01 1.55 28.73
C ALA A 30 26.91 2.09 27.81
N VAL A 31 25.95 1.25 27.44
CA VAL A 31 24.76 1.67 26.69
C VAL A 31 23.99 2.69 27.54
N PRO A 32 23.60 3.87 27.01
CA PRO A 32 22.83 4.84 27.77
C PRO A 32 21.50 4.26 28.26
N GLU A 33 21.11 4.52 29.51
CA GLU A 33 19.84 4.04 30.11
C GLU A 33 18.63 4.39 29.23
N LYS A 34 18.65 5.57 28.57
CA LYS A 34 17.62 5.98 27.62
C LYS A 34 17.49 5.01 26.44
N ALA A 35 18.61 4.52 25.90
CA ALA A 35 18.59 3.52 24.83
C ALA A 35 18.03 2.19 25.34
N GLU A 36 18.48 1.72 26.51
CA GLU A 36 17.98 0.48 27.13
C GLU A 36 16.47 0.54 27.40
N ARG A 37 15.97 1.68 27.89
CA ARG A 37 14.54 1.91 28.10
C ARG A 37 13.74 1.80 26.81
N PHE A 38 14.24 2.36 25.70
CA PHE A 38 13.57 2.24 24.41
C PHE A 38 13.61 0.80 23.87
N LEU A 39 14.73 0.09 24.04
CA LEU A 39 14.82 -1.33 23.69
C LEU A 39 13.80 -2.16 24.49
N ALA A 40 13.72 -1.97 25.80
CA ALA A 40 12.77 -2.64 26.67
C ALA A 40 11.31 -2.36 26.26
N ARG A 41 10.98 -1.11 25.94
CA ARG A 41 9.64 -0.75 25.43
C ARG A 41 9.34 -1.39 24.08
N GLY A 42 10.29 -1.43 23.16
CA GLY A 42 10.14 -2.11 21.87
C GLY A 42 9.92 -3.62 22.01
N THR A 43 10.66 -4.29 22.91
CA THR A 43 10.48 -5.73 23.14
C THR A 43 9.12 -6.05 23.79
N ALA A 44 8.65 -5.20 24.71
CA ALA A 44 7.30 -5.30 25.26
C ALA A 44 6.23 -5.07 24.18
N ALA A 45 6.44 -4.11 23.28
CA ALA A 45 5.55 -3.83 22.16
C ALA A 45 5.48 -5.01 21.17
N ILE A 46 6.60 -5.68 20.84
CA ILE A 46 6.58 -6.92 20.02
C ILE A 46 5.67 -7.99 20.66
N LYS A 47 5.74 -8.16 21.98
CA LYS A 47 4.96 -9.19 22.69
C LYS A 47 3.46 -8.88 22.71
N ALA A 48 3.11 -7.60 22.73
CA ALA A 48 1.73 -7.12 22.74
C ALA A 48 1.15 -6.90 21.33
N ALA A 49 1.95 -7.03 20.28
CA ALA A 49 1.55 -6.72 18.91
C ALA A 49 0.66 -7.82 18.31
N GLU A 50 -0.45 -7.42 17.70
CA GLU A 50 -1.39 -8.31 17.02
C GLU A 50 -1.45 -8.04 15.51
N THR A 51 -1.18 -6.80 15.11
CA THR A 51 -1.27 -6.33 13.72
C THR A 51 0.10 -5.93 13.16
N PRO A 52 0.26 -5.89 11.82
CA PRO A 52 1.45 -5.34 11.20
C PRO A 52 1.79 -3.92 11.68
N GLU A 53 0.78 -3.09 11.94
CA GLU A 53 0.92 -1.73 12.44
C GLU A 53 1.52 -1.69 13.85
N ASP A 54 1.13 -2.62 14.73
CA ASP A 54 1.72 -2.75 16.08
C ASP A 54 3.20 -3.12 16.01
N PHE A 55 3.57 -4.01 15.08
CA PHE A 55 4.97 -4.34 14.84
C PHE A 55 5.77 -3.15 14.30
N ARG A 56 5.18 -2.28 13.46
CA ARG A 56 5.82 -1.00 13.06
C ARG A 56 6.00 -0.06 14.25
N ALA A 57 5.02 -0.01 15.16
CA ALA A 57 5.15 0.77 16.39
C ALA A 57 6.29 0.25 17.28
N ALA A 58 6.46 -1.07 17.38
CA ALA A 58 7.59 -1.68 18.08
C ALA A 58 8.93 -1.34 17.41
N ALA A 59 9.01 -1.40 16.08
CA ALA A 59 10.18 -0.98 15.31
C ALA A 59 10.55 0.49 15.56
N ALA A 60 9.56 1.37 15.76
CA ALA A 60 9.81 2.77 16.09
C ALA A 60 10.46 2.97 17.46
N GLU A 61 10.18 2.12 18.45
CA GLU A 61 10.87 2.15 19.74
C GLU A 61 12.33 1.69 19.61
N PHE A 62 12.60 0.66 18.80
CA PHE A 62 13.99 0.27 18.49
C PHE A 62 14.74 1.36 17.72
N ARG A 63 14.08 2.11 16.83
CA ARG A 63 14.70 3.26 16.17
C ARG A 63 15.15 4.31 17.19
N LYS A 64 14.33 4.62 18.19
CA LYS A 64 14.72 5.54 19.28
C LYS A 64 15.89 5.00 20.12
N ALA A 65 15.95 3.69 20.34
CA ALA A 65 17.09 3.05 20.99
C ALA A 65 18.37 3.18 20.15
N ALA A 66 18.28 2.95 18.85
CA ALA A 66 19.38 3.12 17.89
C ALA A 66 19.84 4.59 17.77
N GLU A 67 18.91 5.56 17.81
CA GLU A 67 19.24 6.98 17.84
C GLU A 67 20.00 7.37 19.12
N ALA A 68 19.63 6.77 20.25
CA ALA A 68 20.29 7.00 21.54
C ALA A 68 21.63 6.25 21.68
N ALA A 69 21.82 5.13 20.97
CA ALA A 69 23.05 4.35 20.94
C ALA A 69 23.33 3.79 19.53
N PRO A 70 23.90 4.58 18.60
CA PRO A 70 24.05 4.18 17.19
C PRO A 70 25.02 3.02 16.93
N SER A 71 25.94 2.75 17.87
CA SER A 71 26.88 1.63 17.81
C SER A 71 26.37 0.37 18.51
N TRP A 72 25.18 0.41 19.11
CA TRP A 72 24.59 -0.74 19.79
C TRP A 72 23.84 -1.63 18.78
N PRO A 73 24.26 -2.89 18.56
CA PRO A 73 23.66 -3.77 17.56
C PRO A 73 22.21 -4.20 17.86
N ASP A 74 21.84 -4.42 19.13
CA ASP A 74 20.58 -5.07 19.51
C ASP A 74 19.31 -4.35 19.00
N PRO A 75 19.21 -3.01 19.04
CA PRO A 75 18.10 -2.29 18.43
C PRO A 75 17.92 -2.59 16.94
N TYR A 76 19.00 -2.73 16.18
CA TYR A 76 18.92 -3.00 14.75
C TYR A 76 18.44 -4.43 14.46
N TYR A 77 18.91 -5.41 15.25
CA TYR A 77 18.40 -6.78 15.14
C TYR A 77 16.90 -6.84 15.45
N ASN A 78 16.49 -6.25 16.58
CA ASN A 78 15.10 -6.28 17.01
C ASN A 78 14.18 -5.47 16.09
N ALA A 79 14.67 -4.37 15.51
CA ALA A 79 13.96 -3.65 14.46
C ALA A 79 13.77 -4.52 13.21
N GLY A 80 14.78 -5.29 12.80
CA GLY A 80 14.68 -6.24 11.70
C GLY A 80 13.57 -7.27 11.92
N VAL A 81 13.54 -7.89 13.10
CA VAL A 81 12.49 -8.85 13.50
C VAL A 81 11.09 -8.20 13.50
N ALA A 82 10.97 -6.99 14.05
CA ALA A 82 9.70 -6.27 14.08
C ALA A 82 9.21 -5.91 12.68
N LEU A 83 10.07 -5.38 11.82
CA LEU A 83 9.72 -4.96 10.45
C LEU A 83 9.36 -6.15 9.57
N GLU A 84 10.00 -7.30 9.77
CA GLU A 84 9.66 -8.54 9.10
C GLU A 84 8.24 -9.00 9.46
N LYS A 85 7.90 -8.98 10.75
CA LYS A 85 6.53 -9.26 11.24
C LYS A 85 5.52 -8.21 10.76
N ALA A 86 5.96 -6.99 10.50
CA ALA A 86 5.16 -5.92 9.92
C ALA A 86 4.94 -6.04 8.39
N GLY A 87 5.50 -7.07 7.75
CA GLY A 87 5.44 -7.25 6.29
C GLY A 87 6.24 -6.20 5.52
N ASP A 88 7.28 -5.61 6.13
CA ASP A 88 8.20 -4.67 5.51
C ASP A 88 9.59 -5.33 5.29
N PRO A 89 9.74 -6.15 4.23
CA PRO A 89 10.99 -6.84 3.96
C PRO A 89 12.16 -5.89 3.64
N ALA A 90 11.88 -4.74 3.02
CA ALA A 90 12.90 -3.74 2.72
C ALA A 90 13.46 -3.11 4.01
N GLY A 91 12.57 -2.67 4.91
CA GLY A 91 12.97 -2.14 6.21
C GLY A 91 13.70 -3.18 7.07
N ALA A 92 13.20 -4.42 7.09
CA ALA A 92 13.82 -5.52 7.84
C ALA A 92 15.25 -5.83 7.35
N ARG A 93 15.44 -5.90 6.03
CA ARG A 93 16.75 -6.08 5.39
C ARG A 93 17.73 -5.00 5.86
N ASP A 94 17.34 -3.74 5.79
CA ASP A 94 18.21 -2.61 6.10
C ASP A 94 18.64 -2.61 7.58
N ALA A 95 17.71 -2.96 8.47
CA ALA A 95 17.98 -3.10 9.90
C ALA A 95 18.96 -4.25 10.18
N PHE A 96 18.73 -5.44 9.60
CA PHE A 96 19.65 -6.57 9.75
C PHE A 96 21.02 -6.32 9.12
N GLN A 97 21.10 -5.60 8.00
CA GLN A 97 22.38 -5.18 7.42
C GLN A 97 23.13 -4.24 8.37
N LYS A 98 22.45 -3.36 9.12
CA LYS A 98 23.09 -2.56 10.16
C LYS A 98 23.56 -3.38 11.36
N TYR A 99 22.75 -4.33 11.81
CA TYR A 99 23.17 -5.29 12.84
C TYR A 99 24.46 -6.01 12.44
N LEU A 100 24.53 -6.58 11.24
CA LEU A 100 25.69 -7.30 10.73
C LEU A 100 26.94 -6.43 10.55
N LYS A 101 26.76 -5.12 10.31
CA LYS A 101 27.87 -4.16 10.25
C LYS A 101 28.46 -3.87 11.62
N LEU A 102 27.62 -3.82 12.66
CA LEU A 102 28.03 -3.54 14.04
C LEU A 102 28.55 -4.80 14.76
N ALA A 103 27.96 -5.96 14.47
CA ALA A 103 28.29 -7.24 15.10
C ALA A 103 28.54 -8.34 14.05
N PRO A 104 29.60 -8.22 13.22
CA PRO A 104 29.87 -9.15 12.12
C PRO A 104 30.18 -10.59 12.57
N ASN A 105 30.63 -10.75 13.81
CA ASN A 105 31.01 -12.03 14.41
C ASN A 105 30.01 -12.51 15.47
N ALA A 106 28.80 -11.95 15.51
CA ALA A 106 27.76 -12.43 16.41
C ALA A 106 27.44 -13.91 16.14
N PRO A 107 27.09 -14.72 17.16
CA PRO A 107 26.82 -16.15 16.98
C PRO A 107 25.73 -16.45 15.93
N ASP A 108 24.77 -15.54 15.77
CA ASP A 108 23.66 -15.61 14.83
C ASP A 108 23.94 -14.90 13.49
N ALA A 109 25.12 -14.28 13.29
CA ALA A 109 25.42 -13.47 12.11
C ALA A 109 25.24 -14.24 10.79
N LYS A 110 25.55 -15.54 10.75
CA LYS A 110 25.31 -16.38 9.57
C LYS A 110 23.81 -16.52 9.27
N GLN A 111 23.00 -16.74 10.29
CA GLN A 111 21.56 -16.84 10.16
C GLN A 111 20.96 -15.51 9.68
N VAL A 112 21.38 -14.40 10.28
CA VAL A 112 20.91 -13.06 9.89
C VAL A 112 21.31 -12.72 8.46
N ARG A 113 22.52 -13.12 8.01
CA ARG A 113 22.96 -12.91 6.63
C ARG A 113 22.10 -13.69 5.64
N ASN A 114 21.74 -14.93 5.95
CA ASN A 114 20.78 -15.69 5.12
C ASN A 114 19.41 -15.02 5.09
N ARG A 115 18.95 -14.49 6.23
CA ARG A 115 17.67 -13.78 6.30
C ARG A 115 17.67 -12.52 5.45
N VAL A 116 18.79 -11.79 5.40
CA VAL A 116 18.97 -10.64 4.50
C VAL A 116 18.75 -11.02 3.03
N TYR A 117 19.30 -12.15 2.56
CA TYR A 117 19.10 -12.60 1.17
C TYR A 117 17.63 -12.93 0.85
N GLU A 118 16.94 -13.57 1.79
CA GLU A 118 15.51 -13.85 1.65
C GLU A 118 14.70 -12.56 1.60
N LEU A 119 15.01 -11.60 2.46
CA LEU A 119 14.33 -10.30 2.50
C LEU A 119 14.62 -9.45 1.26
N GLU A 120 15.81 -9.54 0.67
CA GLU A 120 16.14 -8.92 -0.62
C GLU A 120 15.21 -9.42 -1.73
N PHE A 121 15.06 -10.75 -1.84
CA PHE A 121 14.14 -11.35 -2.81
C PHE A 121 12.68 -10.93 -2.56
N LEU A 122 12.24 -10.92 -1.31
CA LEU A 122 10.88 -10.52 -0.95
C LEU A 122 10.60 -9.04 -1.25
N ALA A 123 11.56 -8.16 -0.96
CA ALA A 123 11.46 -6.74 -1.27
C ALA A 123 11.36 -6.51 -2.78
N GLU A 124 12.20 -7.17 -3.59
CA GLU A 124 12.15 -7.08 -5.05
C GLU A 124 10.78 -7.54 -5.59
N LYS A 125 10.28 -8.67 -5.09
CA LYS A 125 8.95 -9.19 -5.48
C LYS A 125 7.85 -8.20 -5.13
N GLN A 126 7.90 -7.62 -3.93
CA GLN A 126 6.91 -6.65 -3.47
C GLN A 126 6.95 -5.36 -4.31
N ASP A 127 8.13 -4.88 -4.66
CA ASP A 127 8.30 -3.70 -5.51
C ASP A 127 7.79 -3.94 -6.93
N LYS A 128 8.05 -5.11 -7.51
CA LYS A 128 7.46 -5.53 -8.79
C LYS A 128 5.94 -5.56 -8.76
N GLN A 129 5.36 -6.09 -7.68
CA GLN A 129 3.91 -6.11 -7.49
C GLN A 129 3.33 -4.69 -7.37
N LYS A 130 3.96 -3.83 -6.55
CA LYS A 130 3.55 -2.42 -6.41
C LYS A 130 3.62 -1.68 -7.75
N ALA A 131 4.69 -1.88 -8.53
CA ALA A 131 4.85 -1.30 -9.86
C ALA A 131 3.75 -1.78 -10.82
N GLN A 132 3.46 -3.08 -10.86
CA GLN A 132 2.40 -3.63 -11.70
C GLN A 132 1.01 -3.07 -11.33
N VAL A 133 0.72 -2.91 -10.04
CA VAL A 133 -0.53 -2.29 -9.57
C VAL A 133 -0.60 -0.81 -9.97
N ALA A 134 0.51 -0.07 -9.82
CA ALA A 134 0.59 1.31 -10.26
C ALA A 134 0.38 1.44 -11.77
N ASP A 135 1.00 0.59 -12.58
CA ASP A 135 0.85 0.57 -14.04
C ASP A 135 -0.60 0.29 -14.45
N LYS A 136 -1.24 -0.71 -13.83
CA LYS A 136 -2.67 -1.02 -14.05
C LYS A 136 -3.55 0.17 -13.69
N LYS A 137 -3.30 0.83 -12.56
CA LYS A 137 -4.06 2.03 -12.15
C LYS A 137 -3.89 3.15 -13.16
N VAL A 138 -2.66 3.44 -13.61
CA VAL A 138 -2.39 4.48 -14.61
C VAL A 138 -3.05 4.15 -15.96
N ALA A 139 -3.01 2.89 -16.40
CA ALA A 139 -3.70 2.46 -17.61
C ALA A 139 -5.22 2.61 -17.49
N ARG A 140 -5.79 2.21 -16.35
CA ARG A 140 -7.21 2.39 -16.03
C ARG A 140 -7.60 3.86 -16.03
N ASP A 141 -6.86 4.72 -15.34
CA ASP A 141 -7.15 6.15 -15.24
C ASP A 141 -7.10 6.82 -16.64
N ARG A 142 -6.14 6.43 -17.48
CA ARG A 142 -6.05 6.86 -18.88
C ARG A 142 -7.25 6.41 -19.71
N LEU A 143 -7.67 5.15 -19.57
CA LEU A 143 -8.85 4.62 -20.24
C LEU A 143 -10.11 5.36 -19.81
N VAL A 144 -10.40 5.43 -18.51
CA VAL A 144 -11.61 6.10 -18.00
C VAL A 144 -11.68 7.56 -18.48
N LYS A 145 -10.54 8.25 -18.55
CA LYS A 145 -10.48 9.61 -19.10
C LYS A 145 -10.76 9.66 -20.62
N SER A 146 -10.29 8.70 -21.41
CA SER A 146 -10.56 8.64 -22.86
C SER A 146 -12.01 8.27 -23.19
N LEU A 147 -12.73 7.75 -22.20
CA LEU A 147 -14.15 7.42 -22.28
C LEU A 147 -15.07 8.57 -21.88
N GLU A 148 -14.54 9.73 -21.50
CA GLU A 148 -15.38 10.88 -21.13
C GLU A 148 -16.33 11.27 -22.29
N GLY A 149 -17.63 11.28 -22.00
CA GLY A 149 -18.68 11.53 -22.98
C GLY A 149 -19.06 10.32 -23.86
N ALA A 150 -18.37 9.18 -23.75
CA ALA A 150 -18.70 7.98 -24.50
C ALA A 150 -20.11 7.50 -24.18
N ILE A 151 -20.87 7.17 -25.22
CA ILE A 151 -22.23 6.61 -25.12
C ILE A 151 -22.19 5.15 -25.56
N TYR A 152 -22.82 4.27 -24.79
CA TYR A 152 -22.96 2.85 -25.08
C TYR A 152 -24.44 2.53 -25.24
N ALA A 153 -24.80 1.87 -26.33
CA ALA A 153 -26.16 1.45 -26.62
C ALA A 153 -26.15 0.04 -27.25
N ASP A 154 -27.29 -0.64 -27.22
CA ASP A 154 -27.45 -1.88 -27.98
C ASP A 154 -27.60 -1.51 -29.46
N PRO A 155 -26.69 -1.96 -30.34
CA PRO A 155 -26.74 -1.64 -31.77
C PRO A 155 -27.99 -2.21 -32.47
N THR A 156 -28.63 -3.22 -31.89
CA THR A 156 -29.82 -3.87 -32.47
C THR A 156 -31.13 -3.16 -32.08
N ASP A 157 -31.11 -2.31 -31.05
CA ASP A 157 -32.29 -1.64 -30.49
C ASP A 157 -32.35 -0.14 -30.83
N LEU A 158 -31.51 0.36 -31.75
CA LEU A 158 -31.48 1.80 -32.09
C LEU A 158 -32.73 2.31 -32.81
N ASN A 159 -33.63 1.42 -33.25
CA ASN A 159 -34.86 1.78 -33.96
C ASN A 159 -36.08 1.93 -33.05
N THR A 160 -35.93 1.80 -31.73
CA THR A 160 -37.01 2.00 -30.75
C THR A 160 -36.86 3.35 -30.02
N PRO A 161 -37.95 4.02 -29.64
CA PRO A 161 -37.90 5.39 -29.10
C PRO A 161 -37.25 5.57 -27.71
N ALA A 162 -36.56 4.56 -27.15
CA ALA A 162 -35.94 4.68 -25.82
C ALA A 162 -34.88 3.60 -25.51
N SER A 163 -34.04 3.22 -26.48
CA SER A 163 -33.00 2.19 -26.28
C SER A 163 -32.17 2.49 -25.02
N GLY A 164 -32.07 1.50 -24.12
CA GLY A 164 -31.29 1.64 -22.90
C GLY A 164 -29.85 2.00 -23.25
N ALA A 165 -29.34 3.07 -22.63
CA ALA A 165 -28.01 3.57 -22.94
C ALA A 165 -27.26 3.99 -21.69
N TYR A 166 -25.94 3.98 -21.81
CA TYR A 166 -25.01 4.40 -20.78
C TYR A 166 -24.11 5.50 -21.30
N ARG A 167 -23.79 6.47 -20.44
CA ARG A 167 -22.82 7.50 -20.73
C ARG A 167 -21.75 7.50 -19.65
N ILE A 168 -20.49 7.56 -20.04
CA ILE A 168 -19.41 7.81 -19.09
C ILE A 168 -19.22 9.32 -18.95
N ALA A 169 -19.30 9.82 -17.72
CA ALA A 169 -19.01 11.22 -17.43
C ALA A 169 -18.52 11.41 -15.99
N GLY A 170 -17.44 12.15 -15.80
CA GLY A 170 -16.83 12.41 -14.49
C GLY A 170 -16.33 11.14 -13.80
N GLY A 171 -15.83 10.17 -14.57
CA GLY A 171 -15.39 8.87 -14.06
C GLY A 171 -16.51 7.97 -13.53
N LYS A 172 -17.78 8.30 -13.86
CA LYS A 172 -18.96 7.53 -13.49
C LYS A 172 -19.69 7.03 -14.72
N VAL A 173 -20.38 5.92 -14.56
CA VAL A 173 -21.37 5.44 -15.53
C VAL A 173 -22.72 6.04 -15.15
N HIS A 174 -23.35 6.71 -16.11
CA HIS A 174 -24.69 7.28 -16.03
C HIS A 174 -25.60 6.49 -16.94
N CYS A 175 -26.85 6.28 -16.54
CA CYS A 175 -27.81 5.62 -17.41
C CYS A 175 -28.97 6.49 -17.82
N GLY A 176 -29.50 6.12 -18.96
CA GLY A 176 -30.44 6.93 -19.70
C GLY A 176 -30.99 6.17 -20.89
N SER A 177 -31.49 6.97 -21.82
CA SER A 177 -31.88 6.51 -23.14
C SER A 177 -31.08 7.29 -24.19
N TYR A 178 -30.81 6.65 -25.32
CA TYR A 178 -30.16 7.30 -26.46
C TYR A 178 -31.13 7.43 -27.62
N VAL A 179 -31.19 8.62 -28.22
CA VAL A 179 -31.97 8.90 -29.42
C VAL A 179 -30.99 9.11 -30.59
N PRO A 180 -31.04 8.29 -31.65
CA PRO A 180 -30.10 8.42 -32.76
C PRO A 180 -30.38 9.65 -33.64
N PRO A 181 -29.38 10.12 -34.41
CA PRO A 181 -29.54 11.26 -35.32
C PRO A 181 -30.67 11.12 -36.33
N ASN A 182 -30.85 9.93 -36.90
CA ASN A 182 -31.82 9.65 -37.96
C ASN A 182 -33.12 9.04 -37.41
N ASN A 183 -33.59 9.54 -36.27
CA ASN A 183 -34.80 9.01 -35.64
C ASN A 183 -36.09 9.54 -36.30
N SER A 184 -37.12 8.70 -36.32
CA SER A 184 -38.44 9.05 -36.88
C SER A 184 -39.38 9.71 -35.86
N PHE A 185 -38.90 10.01 -34.65
CA PHE A 185 -39.74 10.41 -33.51
C PHE A 185 -39.88 11.93 -33.34
N GLY A 186 -39.13 12.73 -34.10
CA GLY A 186 -39.08 14.19 -33.94
C GLY A 186 -38.38 14.66 -32.66
N THR A 187 -37.80 13.73 -31.88
CA THR A 187 -37.02 14.02 -30.68
C THR A 187 -35.61 14.43 -31.06
N LYS A 188 -35.05 15.43 -30.38
CA LYS A 188 -33.67 15.85 -30.60
C LYS A 188 -32.72 14.66 -30.36
N PRO A 189 -31.73 14.41 -31.23
CA PRO A 189 -30.75 13.36 -31.01
C PRO A 189 -29.90 13.61 -29.76
N GLY A 190 -29.53 12.55 -29.06
CA GLY A 190 -28.62 12.62 -27.92
C GLY A 190 -28.91 11.64 -26.79
N PHE A 191 -28.14 11.77 -25.72
CA PHE A 191 -28.32 11.00 -24.48
C PHE A 191 -29.21 11.75 -23.50
N TYR A 192 -30.22 11.06 -22.99
CA TYR A 192 -31.18 11.56 -22.01
C TYR A 192 -31.03 10.80 -20.70
N SER A 193 -30.51 11.45 -19.66
CA SER A 193 -30.40 10.87 -18.32
C SER A 193 -31.79 10.57 -17.75
N ARG A 194 -31.97 9.40 -17.16
CA ARG A 194 -33.22 9.08 -16.44
C ARG A 194 -33.27 9.86 -15.11
N PRO A 195 -34.39 10.50 -14.76
CA PRO A 195 -34.57 11.05 -13.41
C PRO A 195 -34.49 9.91 -12.38
N ASN A 196 -33.87 10.17 -11.23
CA ASN A 196 -33.71 9.23 -10.10
C ASN A 196 -32.78 8.01 -10.34
N THR A 197 -31.88 8.02 -11.33
CA THR A 197 -30.86 6.98 -11.45
C THR A 197 -29.58 7.33 -10.71
N VAL A 198 -28.99 6.34 -10.03
CA VAL A 198 -27.71 6.48 -9.34
C VAL A 198 -26.59 6.36 -10.36
N SER A 199 -25.72 7.39 -10.44
CA SER A 199 -24.45 7.31 -11.16
C SER A 199 -23.44 6.56 -10.31
N SER A 200 -22.74 5.58 -10.86
CA SER A 200 -21.76 4.78 -10.12
C SER A 200 -20.35 5.04 -10.62
N ALA A 201 -19.41 5.17 -9.68
CA ALA A 201 -18.01 5.34 -10.00
C ALA A 201 -17.44 4.06 -10.62
N ILE A 202 -16.54 4.24 -11.60
CA ILE A 202 -15.78 3.13 -12.17
C ILE A 202 -14.66 2.78 -11.20
N ASP A 203 -14.68 1.55 -10.68
CA ASP A 203 -13.71 1.03 -9.74
C ASP A 203 -12.37 0.66 -10.41
N GLU A 204 -11.43 0.16 -9.61
CA GLU A 204 -10.11 -0.30 -10.07
C GLU A 204 -10.16 -1.46 -11.07
N ASN A 205 -11.26 -2.21 -11.14
CA ASN A 205 -11.47 -3.36 -12.00
C ASN A 205 -12.32 -3.01 -13.23
N LEU A 206 -12.50 -1.72 -13.53
CA LEU A 206 -13.37 -1.23 -14.59
C LEU A 206 -14.83 -1.63 -14.41
N GLN A 207 -15.26 -1.82 -13.16
CA GLN A 207 -16.63 -2.15 -12.81
C GLN A 207 -17.36 -0.95 -12.22
N ALA A 208 -18.67 -0.93 -12.41
CA ALA A 208 -19.55 0.06 -11.80
C ALA A 208 -20.82 -0.64 -11.32
N SER A 209 -21.11 -0.52 -10.02
CA SER A 209 -22.20 -1.23 -9.33
C SER A 209 -23.42 -0.35 -9.08
N ASN A 210 -24.58 -0.95 -8.76
CA ASN A 210 -25.80 -0.23 -8.36
C ASN A 210 -26.29 0.79 -9.39
N LEU A 211 -26.05 0.50 -10.66
CA LEU A 211 -26.48 1.35 -11.75
C LEU A 211 -27.92 0.98 -12.14
N CYS A 212 -28.76 2.00 -12.22
CA CYS A 212 -30.11 1.97 -12.81
C CYS A 212 -31.07 1.02 -12.10
N GLY A 213 -32.06 1.61 -11.42
CA GLY A 213 -33.20 0.86 -10.89
C GLY A 213 -33.87 0.00 -11.97
N ASP A 214 -34.28 -1.17 -11.52
CA ASP A 214 -35.34 -2.04 -12.03
C ASP A 214 -35.29 -2.40 -13.51
N ILE A 215 -34.34 -3.26 -13.89
CA ILE A 215 -34.49 -4.08 -15.10
C ILE A 215 -35.13 -5.40 -14.66
N GLY A 216 -36.46 -5.44 -14.69
CA GLY A 216 -37.19 -6.64 -14.31
C GLY A 216 -36.84 -7.82 -15.21
N CYS A 217 -36.64 -8.99 -14.61
CA CYS A 217 -36.36 -10.23 -15.33
C CYS A 217 -37.67 -10.75 -15.96
N PRO A 218 -37.76 -10.92 -17.30
CA PRO A 218 -38.92 -11.56 -17.90
C PRO A 218 -39.07 -13.02 -17.40
N PRO A 219 -40.29 -13.55 -17.23
CA PRO A 219 -41.59 -12.93 -17.50
C PRO A 219 -42.20 -12.16 -16.32
N SER A 220 -41.71 -12.38 -15.10
CA SER A 220 -42.18 -11.73 -13.88
C SER A 220 -41.19 -10.64 -13.50
N PHE A 221 -41.48 -9.39 -13.85
CA PHE A 221 -40.70 -8.18 -13.53
C PHE A 221 -40.60 -7.88 -12.02
N THR A 222 -40.45 -8.91 -11.17
CA THR A 222 -40.70 -8.87 -9.73
C THR A 222 -39.45 -9.07 -8.86
N SER A 223 -38.25 -9.25 -9.45
CA SER A 223 -37.02 -9.36 -8.67
C SER A 223 -35.98 -8.28 -9.02
N PHE A 224 -35.67 -7.49 -7.99
CA PHE A 224 -34.66 -6.46 -7.93
C PHE A 224 -33.30 -7.11 -7.72
N THR A 225 -32.32 -6.81 -8.57
CA THR A 225 -30.95 -7.26 -8.28
C THR A 225 -29.92 -6.20 -8.65
N SER A 226 -28.96 -6.02 -7.75
CA SER A 226 -27.78 -5.20 -7.98
C SER A 226 -27.02 -5.72 -9.19
N THR A 227 -26.77 -4.84 -10.14
CA THR A 227 -26.04 -5.12 -11.36
C THR A 227 -24.64 -4.52 -11.25
N ASN A 228 -23.65 -5.32 -11.66
CA ASN A 228 -22.31 -4.81 -11.94
C ASN A 228 -22.19 -4.70 -13.46
N ALA A 229 -21.85 -3.50 -13.93
CA ALA A 229 -21.42 -3.26 -15.29
C ALA A 229 -19.91 -3.38 -15.37
N THR A 230 -19.40 -4.08 -16.37
CA THR A 230 -17.97 -4.18 -16.64
C THR A 230 -17.64 -3.50 -17.95
N ILE A 231 -16.74 -2.52 -17.93
CA ILE A 231 -16.21 -1.86 -19.11
C ILE A 231 -15.05 -2.73 -19.63
N SER A 232 -15.03 -3.03 -20.94
CA SER A 232 -13.92 -3.78 -21.54
C SER A 232 -12.62 -2.98 -21.48
N SER A 233 -11.48 -3.68 -21.47
CA SER A 233 -10.16 -3.02 -21.37
C SER A 233 -9.79 -2.16 -22.58
N ASP A 234 -10.45 -2.37 -23.72
CA ASP A 234 -10.36 -1.52 -24.91
C ASP A 234 -11.35 -0.33 -24.87
N GLY A 235 -12.27 -0.32 -23.92
CA GLY A 235 -13.30 0.71 -23.78
C GLY A 235 -14.44 0.63 -24.81
N GLU A 236 -14.49 -0.41 -25.63
CA GLU A 236 -15.46 -0.52 -26.73
C GLU A 236 -16.82 -1.07 -26.28
N THR A 237 -16.89 -1.71 -25.12
CA THR A 237 -18.12 -2.33 -24.63
C THR A 237 -18.35 -2.10 -23.14
N ILE A 238 -19.63 -2.08 -22.78
CA ILE A 238 -20.07 -2.25 -21.39
C ILE A 238 -20.94 -3.50 -21.34
N THR A 239 -20.53 -4.47 -20.53
CA THR A 239 -21.28 -5.72 -20.32
C THR A 239 -21.96 -5.72 -18.97
N TRP A 240 -23.23 -6.08 -18.99
CA TRP A 240 -24.09 -6.20 -17.83
C TRP A 240 -24.34 -7.64 -17.54
N LYS A 241 -24.14 -8.06 -16.30
CA LYS A 241 -24.63 -9.33 -15.81
C LYS A 241 -25.89 -9.07 -15.02
N HIS A 242 -27.04 -9.43 -15.58
CA HIS A 242 -28.29 -9.40 -14.84
C HIS A 242 -28.33 -10.61 -13.93
N ASN A 243 -28.65 -10.40 -12.65
CA ASN A 243 -28.82 -11.50 -11.70
C ASN A 243 -30.24 -12.09 -11.82
N CYS A 244 -30.64 -12.39 -13.06
CA CYS A 244 -31.83 -13.17 -13.36
C CYS A 244 -31.51 -14.67 -13.21
N PRO A 245 -32.49 -15.55 -12.94
CA PRO A 245 -32.26 -17.01 -12.90
C PRO A 245 -31.62 -17.59 -14.16
N SER A 246 -31.80 -16.92 -15.30
CA SER A 246 -31.18 -17.26 -16.59
C SER A 246 -29.71 -16.85 -16.72
N GLY A 247 -29.17 -16.05 -15.79
CA GLY A 247 -27.79 -15.55 -15.84
C GLY A 247 -27.48 -14.63 -17.03
N ARG A 248 -28.52 -14.03 -17.64
CA ARG A 248 -28.40 -13.28 -18.90
C ARG A 248 -27.40 -12.13 -18.79
N THR A 249 -26.45 -12.10 -19.72
CA THR A 249 -25.56 -10.97 -19.93
C THR A 249 -26.02 -10.13 -21.14
N VAL A 250 -25.94 -8.81 -21.04
CA VAL A 250 -26.23 -7.88 -22.14
C VAL A 250 -25.03 -6.98 -22.37
N THR A 251 -24.54 -6.93 -23.61
CA THR A 251 -23.37 -6.14 -23.98
C THR A 251 -23.78 -4.98 -24.86
N TYR A 252 -23.46 -3.77 -24.42
CA TYR A 252 -23.69 -2.51 -25.13
C TYR A 252 -22.37 -2.10 -25.80
N LYS A 253 -22.46 -1.59 -27.02
CA LYS A 253 -21.29 -1.14 -27.78
C LYS A 253 -21.16 0.37 -27.74
N ARG A 254 -19.92 0.86 -27.71
CA ARG A 254 -19.61 2.27 -27.83
C ARG A 254 -20.11 2.77 -29.19
N LEU A 255 -20.87 3.86 -29.16
CA LEU A 255 -21.28 4.55 -30.36
C LEU A 255 -20.10 5.35 -30.92
N LYS A 256 -19.95 5.30 -32.25
CA LYS A 256 -18.92 6.04 -32.99
C LYS A 256 -19.37 7.46 -33.32
#